data_AF-A0A6J4K6R3-F1
#
_entry.id   AF-A0A6J4K6R3-F1
#
_cell.length_a   1.000
_cell.length_b   1.000
_cell.length_c   1.000
_cell.angle_alpha   90.00
_cell.angle_beta   90.00
_cell.angle_gamma   90.00
#
_symmetry.space_group_name_H-M   'P 1'
#
loop_
_entity.id
_entity.type
_entity.pdbx_description
1 polymer ?
#
loop_
_entity_poly.entity_id
_entity_poly.type
_entity_poly.pdbx_seq_one_letter_code
_entity_poly.pdbx_strand_id
1 'polypeptide(L)'
;MNTRRSSLLLFVITTMLAALLVPARGADAQAEGYTSLRKQTTAADFTGSSMSGTVVGEGPGGAEIRLAATGLARGNGRAYGPRGYHYGTLVSPVFDAARPFDTAIASWNATTPAGTWIQVELRAFKP
;
A
#
# COMPACT_ATOMS: atom_id res chain seq x y z
N MET A 1 52.66 33.05 15.36
CA MET A 1 51.36 33.22 16.05
C MET A 1 50.24 33.12 15.02
N ASN A 2 49.65 31.92 14.95
CA ASN A 2 48.33 31.52 14.40
C ASN A 2 47.80 32.08 13.06
N THR A 3 48.18 31.43 11.95
CA THR A 3 47.50 31.59 10.64
C THR A 3 47.19 30.23 9.99
N ARG A 4 46.47 29.33 10.68
CA ARG A 4 46.08 28.00 10.11
C ARG A 4 44.82 27.41 10.77
N ARG A 5 43.68 28.10 10.78
CA ARG A 5 42.42 27.51 11.33
C ARG A 5 41.15 28.07 10.69
N SER A 6 40.99 28.07 9.36
CA SER A 6 39.69 28.49 8.81
C SER A 6 39.24 27.82 7.51
N SER A 7 40.08 27.07 6.79
CA SER A 7 39.72 26.61 5.44
C SER A 7 39.15 25.18 5.36
N LEU A 8 39.19 24.40 6.45
CA LEU A 8 38.72 23.00 6.45
C LEU A 8 37.26 22.82 6.88
N LEU A 9 36.64 23.83 7.50
CA LEU A 9 35.26 23.72 8.00
C LEU A 9 34.18 24.00 6.95
N LEU A 10 34.52 24.70 5.86
CA LEU A 10 33.54 24.98 4.80
C LEU A 10 33.40 23.85 3.77
N PHE A 11 34.40 22.98 3.61
CA PHE A 11 34.33 21.90 2.60
C PHE A 11 33.52 20.68 3.07
N VAL A 12 33.44 20.44 4.38
CA VAL A 12 32.74 19.27 4.95
C VAL A 12 31.22 19.48 5.01
N ILE A 13 30.76 20.73 5.17
CA ILE A 13 29.33 21.02 5.28
C ILE A 13 28.62 20.94 3.92
N THR A 14 29.30 21.28 2.82
CA THR A 14 28.68 21.24 1.48
C THR A 14 28.50 19.81 0.94
N THR A 15 29.32 18.84 1.38
CA THR A 15 29.16 17.44 0.95
C THR A 15 28.06 16.70 1.71
N MET A 16 27.78 17.06 2.97
CA MET A 16 26.72 16.41 3.76
C MET A 16 25.30 16.79 3.31
N LEU A 17 25.11 17.96 2.68
CA LEU A 17 23.77 18.40 2.27
C LEU A 17 23.32 17.85 0.91
N ALA A 18 24.25 17.32 0.09
CA ALA A 18 23.91 16.74 -1.22
C ALA A 18 23.38 15.29 -1.15
N ALA A 19 23.44 14.65 0.02
CA ALA A 19 22.98 13.26 0.20
C ALA A 19 21.47 13.13 0.48
N LEU A 20 20.73 14.23 0.68
CA LEU A 20 19.31 14.22 1.05
C LEU A 20 18.33 14.32 -0.14
N LEU A 21 18.83 14.46 -1.37
CA LEU A 21 18.03 14.45 -2.60
C LEU A 21 18.25 13.19 -3.46
N VAL A 22 18.66 12.09 -2.85
CA VAL A 22 18.46 10.79 -3.50
C VAL A 22 16.96 10.51 -3.38
N PRO A 23 16.16 10.58 -4.47
CA PRO A 23 14.81 10.01 -4.39
C PRO A 23 14.98 8.58 -3.92
N ALA A 24 14.21 8.15 -2.94
CA ALA A 24 14.14 6.74 -2.59
C ALA A 24 13.73 5.99 -3.86
N ARG A 25 14.72 5.52 -4.63
CA ARG A 25 14.52 4.43 -5.57
C ARG A 25 14.11 3.30 -4.64
N GLY A 26 12.81 3.02 -4.60
CA GLY A 26 12.34 1.74 -4.11
C GLY A 26 13.28 0.72 -4.74
N ALA A 27 13.90 -0.13 -3.92
CA ALA A 27 14.70 -1.20 -4.44
C ALA A 27 13.78 -1.94 -5.42
N ASP A 28 14.06 -1.83 -6.72
CA ASP A 28 13.56 -2.76 -7.71
C ASP A 28 14.25 -4.08 -7.37
N ALA A 29 13.75 -4.74 -6.33
CA ALA A 29 13.95 -6.16 -6.15
C ALA A 29 13.44 -6.74 -7.46
N GLN A 30 14.36 -7.21 -8.31
CA GLN A 30 13.99 -7.99 -9.47
C GLN A 30 13.21 -9.18 -8.92
N ALA A 31 11.89 -9.09 -9.04
CA ALA A 31 10.96 -10.13 -8.68
C ALA A 31 11.40 -11.40 -9.40
N GLU A 32 12.01 -12.35 -8.69
CA GLU A 32 12.15 -13.72 -9.16
C GLU A 32 10.77 -14.19 -9.63
N GLY A 33 10.57 -14.34 -10.95
CA GLY A 33 9.52 -15.14 -11.58
C GLY A 33 8.07 -15.08 -11.05
N TYR A 34 7.64 -14.05 -10.31
CA TYR A 34 6.28 -14.04 -9.76
C TYR A 34 5.25 -13.85 -10.88
N THR A 35 4.29 -14.77 -10.96
CA THR A 35 3.13 -14.62 -11.85
C THR A 35 1.97 -13.97 -11.11
N SER A 36 1.25 -13.08 -11.78
CA SER A 36 0.05 -12.46 -11.20
C SER A 36 -1.09 -13.48 -11.20
N LEU A 37 -1.45 -13.99 -10.02
CA LEU A 37 -2.61 -14.86 -9.85
C LEU A 37 -3.92 -14.13 -10.19
N ARG A 38 -4.02 -12.86 -9.76
CA ARG A 38 -5.11 -11.95 -10.09
C ARG A 38 -4.59 -10.53 -10.10
N LYS A 39 -5.06 -9.74 -11.04
CA LYS A 39 -4.78 -8.31 -11.13
C LYS A 39 -6.11 -7.58 -11.29
N GLN A 40 -6.28 -6.50 -10.53
CA GLN A 40 -7.44 -5.61 -10.64
C GLN A 40 -6.92 -4.23 -11.02
N THR A 41 -7.45 -3.69 -12.12
CA THR A 41 -6.98 -2.45 -12.76
C THR A 41 -8.12 -1.54 -13.19
N THR A 42 -9.30 -2.08 -13.47
CA THR A 42 -10.50 -1.35 -13.86
C THR A 42 -11.62 -1.59 -12.85
N ALA A 43 -12.58 -0.68 -12.74
CA ALA A 43 -13.69 -0.84 -11.81
C ALA A 43 -14.48 -2.13 -12.12
N ALA A 44 -14.52 -2.55 -13.39
CA ALA A 44 -15.12 -3.79 -13.82
C ALA A 44 -14.45 -5.04 -13.21
N ASP A 45 -13.16 -5.00 -12.86
CA ASP A 45 -12.44 -6.13 -12.23
C ASP A 45 -12.94 -6.43 -10.79
N PHE A 46 -13.72 -5.51 -10.22
CA PHE A 46 -14.38 -5.66 -8.92
C PHE A 46 -15.82 -6.16 -9.02
N THR A 47 -16.32 -6.42 -10.23
CA THR A 47 -17.66 -6.97 -10.45
C THR A 47 -17.85 -8.26 -9.66
N GLY A 48 -18.99 -8.38 -8.99
CA GLY A 48 -19.32 -9.52 -8.12
C GLY A 48 -18.74 -9.45 -6.72
N SER A 49 -17.89 -8.46 -6.40
CA SER A 49 -17.41 -8.25 -5.04
C SER A 49 -18.55 -7.79 -4.13
N SER A 50 -18.56 -8.30 -2.89
CA SER A 50 -19.45 -7.79 -1.85
C SER A 50 -18.81 -6.58 -1.19
N MET A 51 -19.54 -5.47 -1.10
CA MET A 51 -19.05 -4.20 -0.58
C MET A 51 -19.95 -3.70 0.55
N SER A 52 -19.35 -3.30 1.66
CA SER A 52 -20.04 -2.69 2.79
C SER A 52 -19.22 -1.50 3.28
N GLY A 53 -19.76 -0.28 3.20
CA GLY A 53 -19.02 0.93 3.56
C GLY A 53 -17.82 1.23 2.63
N THR A 54 -17.75 0.61 1.45
CA THR A 54 -16.75 0.89 0.42
C THR A 54 -17.41 1.16 -0.92
N VAL A 55 -16.74 1.95 -1.76
CA VAL A 55 -17.12 2.16 -3.16
C VAL A 55 -15.92 1.94 -4.06
N VAL A 56 -16.17 1.45 -5.28
CA VAL A 56 -15.19 1.34 -6.35
C VAL A 56 -15.56 2.31 -7.44
N GLY A 57 -14.58 3.01 -7.98
CA GLY A 57 -14.77 3.87 -9.15
C GLY A 57 -13.49 3.96 -9.97
N GLU A 58 -13.57 4.60 -11.12
CA GLU A 58 -12.39 4.90 -11.94
C GLU A 58 -11.63 6.11 -11.38
N GLY A 59 -10.32 6.10 -11.57
CA GLY A 59 -9.40 7.16 -11.19
C GLY A 59 -8.24 7.29 -12.18
N PRO A 60 -7.34 8.27 -11.99
CA PRO A 60 -6.26 8.55 -12.93
C PRO A 60 -5.29 7.38 -13.16
N GLY A 61 -5.19 6.45 -12.21
CA GLY A 61 -4.34 5.25 -12.27
C GLY A 61 -5.10 3.94 -12.52
N GLY A 62 -6.38 4.01 -12.89
CA GLY A 62 -7.29 2.86 -12.96
C GLY A 62 -8.28 2.86 -11.79
N ALA A 63 -8.77 1.67 -11.44
CA ALA A 63 -9.74 1.49 -10.37
C ALA A 63 -9.23 1.97 -9.01
N GLU A 64 -10.09 2.64 -8.26
CA GLU A 64 -9.82 3.05 -6.89
C GLU A 64 -10.92 2.53 -5.95
N ILE A 65 -10.48 1.91 -4.85
CA ILE A 65 -11.35 1.54 -3.73
C ILE A 65 -11.28 2.68 -2.70
N ARG A 66 -12.43 3.17 -2.28
CA ARG A 66 -12.53 4.24 -1.27
C ARG A 66 -13.54 3.85 -0.19
N LEU A 67 -13.38 4.41 1.00
CA LEU A 67 -14.45 4.38 1.98
C LEU A 67 -15.67 5.13 1.43
N ALA A 68 -16.85 4.56 1.61
CA ALA A 68 -18.09 5.24 1.27
C ALA A 68 -18.33 6.42 2.22
N ALA A 69 -19.03 7.46 1.75
CA ALA A 69 -19.37 8.61 2.60
C ALA A 69 -20.32 8.25 3.75
N THR A 70 -21.09 7.16 3.60
CA THR A 70 -22.04 6.66 4.59
C THR A 70 -21.97 5.13 4.67
N GLY A 71 -22.57 4.55 5.72
CA GLY A 71 -22.64 3.09 5.88
C GLY A 71 -21.35 2.43 6.37
N LEU A 72 -20.40 3.21 6.91
CA LEU A 72 -19.21 2.68 7.55
C LEU A 72 -19.55 1.93 8.83
N ALA A 73 -18.97 0.75 9.01
CA ALA A 73 -19.02 0.04 10.28
C ALA A 73 -18.11 0.72 11.32
N ARG A 74 -18.37 0.45 12.61
CA ARG A 74 -17.53 0.92 13.71
C ARG A 74 -16.85 -0.26 14.39
N GLY A 75 -15.53 -0.23 14.42
CA GLY A 75 -14.69 -1.20 15.11
C GLY A 75 -14.11 -0.65 16.40
N ASN A 76 -13.69 -1.57 17.26
CA ASN A 76 -12.82 -1.29 18.39
C ASN A 76 -11.74 -2.38 18.44
N GLY A 77 -10.50 -1.98 18.71
CA GLY A 77 -9.39 -2.93 18.72
C GLY A 77 -8.09 -2.21 19.01
N ARG A 78 -7.37 -2.67 20.05
CA ARG A 78 -6.11 -2.05 20.48
C ARG A 78 -5.04 -2.05 19.38
N ALA A 79 -5.11 -3.03 18.46
CA ALA A 79 -4.23 -3.12 17.30
C ALA A 79 -4.33 -1.90 16.37
N TYR A 80 -5.46 -1.19 16.37
CA TYR A 80 -5.73 -0.04 15.50
C TYR A 80 -5.82 1.28 16.26
N GLY A 81 -5.36 1.27 17.52
CA GLY A 81 -5.30 2.44 18.38
C GLY A 81 -6.26 2.41 19.56
N PRO A 82 -6.10 3.36 20.50
CA PRO A 82 -6.89 3.41 21.73
C PRO A 82 -8.32 3.93 21.51
N ARG A 83 -8.59 4.53 20.36
CA ARG A 83 -9.91 5.04 19.97
C ARG A 83 -10.55 4.04 18.99
N GLY A 84 -11.87 3.90 19.06
CA GLY A 84 -12.61 3.15 18.04
C GLY A 84 -12.42 3.76 16.65
N TYR A 85 -12.66 2.98 15.61
CA TYR A 85 -12.41 3.35 14.22
C TYR A 85 -13.59 3.06 13.32
N HIS A 86 -13.62 3.70 12.16
CA HIS A 86 -14.59 3.41 11.10
C HIS A 86 -13.91 2.64 9.99
N TYR A 87 -14.63 1.68 9.42
CA TYR A 87 -14.11 0.88 8.32
C TYR A 87 -15.22 0.49 7.34
N GLY A 88 -14.78 0.18 6.13
CA GLY A 88 -15.56 -0.53 5.14
C GLY A 88 -14.87 -1.85 4.81
N THR A 89 -15.58 -2.76 4.15
CA THR A 89 -15.06 -4.05 3.71
C THR A 89 -15.44 -4.29 2.26
N LEU A 90 -14.47 -4.72 1.48
CA LEU A 90 -14.68 -5.28 0.15
C LEU A 90 -14.20 -6.72 0.17
N VAL A 91 -15.09 -7.65 -0.17
CA VAL A 91 -14.80 -9.09 -0.27
C VAL A 91 -14.89 -9.48 -1.73
N SER A 92 -13.79 -9.99 -2.29
CA SER A 92 -13.76 -10.48 -3.65
C SER A 92 -14.57 -11.78 -3.79
N PRO A 93 -15.09 -12.09 -5.00
CA PRO A 93 -15.51 -13.44 -5.29
C PRO A 93 -14.35 -14.40 -5.12
N VAL A 94 -14.67 -15.66 -4.79
CA VAL A 94 -13.71 -16.76 -4.90
C VAL A 94 -13.17 -16.77 -6.34
N PHE A 95 -11.85 -16.87 -6.47
CA PHE A 95 -11.20 -17.03 -7.76
C PHE A 95 -10.44 -18.35 -7.76
N ASP A 96 -10.60 -19.13 -8.81
CA ASP A 96 -9.84 -20.35 -8.99
C ASP A 96 -8.50 -20.01 -9.66
N ALA A 97 -7.41 -20.28 -8.95
CA ALA A 97 -6.08 -20.10 -9.51
C ALA A 97 -5.87 -21.10 -10.66
N ALA A 98 -5.51 -20.60 -11.85
CA ALA A 98 -5.28 -21.44 -13.03
C ALA A 98 -4.09 -22.42 -12.87
N ARG A 99 -3.23 -22.19 -11.87
CA ARG A 99 -2.09 -23.03 -11.54
C ARG A 99 -1.95 -23.16 -10.02
N PRO A 100 -1.42 -24.28 -9.53
CA PRO A 100 -1.02 -24.39 -8.12
C PRO A 100 0.00 -23.31 -7.76
N PHE A 101 -0.09 -22.81 -6.53
CA PHE A 101 0.89 -21.91 -5.93
C PHE A 101 1.12 -22.34 -4.47
N ASP A 102 2.30 -22.09 -3.95
CA ASP A 102 2.66 -22.27 -2.54
C ASP A 102 2.73 -20.94 -1.78
N THR A 103 2.97 -19.85 -2.52
CA THR A 103 3.18 -18.51 -1.99
C THR A 103 2.22 -17.53 -2.65
N ALA A 104 1.52 -16.74 -1.84
CA ALA A 104 0.69 -15.64 -2.30
C ALA A 104 1.19 -14.32 -1.70
N ILE A 105 1.51 -13.37 -2.58
CA ILE A 105 1.97 -12.05 -2.19
C ILE A 105 0.86 -11.06 -2.56
N ALA A 106 0.24 -10.45 -1.56
CA ALA A 106 -0.65 -9.33 -1.78
C ALA A 106 0.18 -8.08 -2.10
N SER A 107 -0.12 -7.44 -3.23
CA SER A 107 0.49 -6.19 -3.64
C SER A 107 -0.59 -5.19 -3.99
N TRP A 108 -0.42 -3.95 -3.56
CA TRP A 108 -1.37 -2.87 -3.78
C TRP A 108 -0.67 -1.54 -3.96
N ASN A 109 -1.28 -0.67 -4.75
CA ASN A 109 -1.00 0.75 -4.72
C ASN A 109 -2.01 1.40 -3.78
N ALA A 110 -1.55 1.99 -2.69
CA ALA A 110 -2.44 2.63 -1.72
C ALA A 110 -1.90 3.97 -1.26
N THR A 111 -2.78 4.98 -1.34
CA THR A 111 -2.61 6.23 -0.61
C THR A 111 -3.34 6.08 0.71
N THR A 112 -2.59 5.98 1.81
CA THR A 112 -3.14 5.90 3.17
C THR A 112 -2.83 7.20 3.92
N PRO A 113 -3.77 8.16 3.97
CA PRO A 113 -3.62 9.35 4.80
C PRO A 113 -3.30 9.00 6.26
N ALA A 114 -2.67 9.93 6.97
CA ALA A 114 -2.32 9.76 8.38
C ALA A 114 -3.53 9.30 9.22
N GLY A 115 -3.35 8.24 10.01
CA GLY A 115 -4.41 7.67 10.84
C GLY A 115 -5.37 6.72 10.11
N THR A 116 -5.08 6.39 8.85
CA THR A 116 -5.80 5.36 8.09
C THR A 116 -4.88 4.19 7.77
N TRP A 117 -5.46 3.04 7.47
CA TRP A 117 -4.74 1.82 7.10
C TRP A 117 -5.61 0.99 6.16
N ILE A 118 -4.98 -0.01 5.56
CA ILE A 118 -5.66 -1.08 4.85
C ILE A 118 -5.30 -2.38 5.54
N GLN A 119 -6.28 -3.27 5.63
CA GLN A 119 -6.07 -4.65 6.05
C GLN A 119 -6.41 -5.55 4.89
N VAL A 120 -5.54 -6.51 4.63
CA VAL A 120 -5.76 -7.56 3.63
C VAL A 120 -5.81 -8.89 4.34
N GLU A 121 -6.92 -9.59 4.15
CA GLU A 121 -7.10 -10.96 4.59
C GLU A 121 -7.17 -11.85 3.35
N LEU A 122 -6.27 -12.83 3.29
CA LEU A 122 -6.22 -13.79 2.20
C LEU A 122 -6.62 -15.16 2.73
N ARG A 123 -7.57 -15.79 2.05
CA ARG A 123 -7.99 -17.16 2.32
C ARG A 123 -7.68 -18.02 1.10
N ALA A 124 -6.78 -18.97 1.29
CA ALA A 124 -6.50 -20.02 0.31
C ALA A 124 -7.09 -21.33 0.81
N PHE A 125 -7.58 -22.14 -0.11
CA PHE A 125 -8.12 -23.45 0.20
C PHE A 125 -7.49 -24.48 -0.73
N LYS A 126 -7.26 -25.66 -0.20
CA LYS A 126 -7.01 -26.83 -1.04
C LYS A 126 -8.38 -27.35 -1.50
N PRO A 127 -8.59 -27.58 -2.81
CA PRO A 127 -9.82 -28.21 -3.30
C PRO A 127 -10.01 -29.61 -2.68
#